data_AF-A0A6M0AU15-F1
#
_entry.id   AF-A0A6M0AU15-F1
#
_cell.length_a   1.000
_cell.length_b   1.000
_cell.length_c   1.000
_cell.angle_alpha   90.00
_cell.angle_beta   90.00
_cell.angle_gamma   90.00
#
_symmetry.space_group_name_H-M   'P 1'
#
loop_
_entity.id
_entity.type
_entity.pdbx_description
1 polymer ?
#
loop_
_entity_poly.entity_id
_entity_poly.type
_entity_poly.pdbx_seq_one_letter_code
_entity_poly.pdbx_strand_id
1 'polypeptide(L)'
;NVTLGAEDLELATPPRDNLDGIIDYLNNPTTYDGEIEISELHPSTKSADVFVYMRNVSQDDLRNVAGYILYEINQRPDTWGCGKVCN
;
A
#
# COMPACT_ATOMS: atom_id res chain seq x y z
N ASN A 1 13.50 -4.36 -9.61
CA ASN A 1 13.17 -4.35 -8.17
C ASN A 1 11.91 -3.51 -8.05
N VAL A 2 10.94 -3.90 -7.23
CA VAL A 2 9.73 -3.10 -7.00
C VAL A 2 9.96 -2.22 -5.78
N THR A 3 9.61 -0.94 -5.87
CA THR A 3 9.77 0.09 -4.84
C THR A 3 8.41 0.70 -4.45
N LEU A 4 8.42 1.67 -3.52
CA LEU A 4 7.24 2.47 -3.18
C LEU A 4 7.15 3.77 -4.01
N GLY A 5 7.87 3.85 -5.13
CA GLY A 5 7.80 4.99 -6.06
C GLY A 5 6.51 5.01 -6.88
N ALA A 6 6.20 6.15 -7.47
CA ALA A 6 4.97 6.36 -8.26
C ALA A 6 4.83 5.36 -9.42
N GLU A 7 5.90 5.16 -10.20
CA GLU A 7 5.89 4.29 -11.38
C GLU A 7 5.56 2.84 -11.01
N ASP A 8 6.16 2.31 -9.93
CA ASP A 8 5.90 0.94 -9.48
C ASP A 8 4.46 0.79 -8.97
N LEU A 9 3.90 1.80 -8.30
CA LEU A 9 2.49 1.74 -7.87
C LEU A 9 1.51 1.85 -9.04
N GLU A 10 1.83 2.63 -10.07
CA GLU A 10 1.03 2.78 -11.28
C GLU A 10 1.00 1.47 -12.09
N LEU A 11 2.14 0.76 -12.16
CA LEU A 11 2.30 -0.48 -12.91
C LEU A 11 1.83 -1.73 -12.18
N ALA A 12 1.45 -1.63 -10.91
CA ALA A 12 0.80 -2.72 -10.19
C ALA A 12 -0.57 -3.05 -10.81
N THR A 13 -1.03 -4.28 -10.62
CA THR A 13 -2.35 -4.73 -11.07
C THR A 13 -3.20 -5.16 -9.86
N PRO A 14 -4.35 -4.51 -9.61
CA PRO A 14 -4.79 -3.23 -10.19
C PRO A 14 -3.84 -2.07 -9.79
N PRO A 15 -3.90 -0.91 -10.48
CA PRO A 15 -3.08 0.25 -10.14
C PRO A 15 -3.28 0.73 -8.70
N ARG A 16 -2.18 1.04 -8.02
CA ARG A 16 -2.11 1.43 -6.61
C ARG A 16 -1.52 2.82 -6.39
N ASP A 17 -1.46 3.64 -7.44
CA ASP A 17 -0.97 5.02 -7.45
C ASP A 17 -2.04 6.06 -7.05
N ASN A 18 -3.19 5.60 -6.56
CA ASN A 18 -4.34 6.42 -6.23
C ASN A 18 -4.97 5.98 -4.90
N LEU A 19 -5.80 6.85 -4.32
CA LEU A 19 -6.34 6.68 -2.97
C LEU A 19 -7.14 5.38 -2.86
N ASP A 20 -8.04 5.14 -3.80
CA ASP A 20 -8.92 3.96 -3.81
C ASP A 20 -8.10 2.68 -3.99
N GLY A 21 -7.07 2.71 -4.85
CA GLY A 21 -6.16 1.59 -5.05
C GLY A 21 -5.42 1.19 -3.77
N ILE A 22 -4.88 2.14 -3.01
CA ILE A 22 -4.19 1.83 -1.74
C ILE A 22 -5.19 1.38 -0.68
N ILE A 23 -6.35 2.02 -0.57
CA ILE A 23 -7.39 1.60 0.40
C ILE A 23 -7.85 0.19 0.11
N ASP A 24 -8.10 -0.15 -1.16
CA ASP A 24 -8.45 -1.51 -1.57
C ASP A 24 -7.34 -2.50 -1.18
N TYR A 25 -6.08 -2.16 -1.42
CA TYR A 25 -4.94 -3.01 -1.02
C TYR A 25 -4.87 -3.24 0.49
N LEU A 26 -5.12 -2.20 1.30
CA LEU A 26 -5.15 -2.32 2.76
C LEU A 26 -6.38 -3.09 3.27
N ASN A 27 -7.42 -3.22 2.46
CA ASN A 27 -8.57 -4.08 2.77
C ASN A 27 -8.35 -5.53 2.35
N ASN A 28 -7.83 -5.76 1.14
CA ASN A 28 -7.61 -7.08 0.54
C ASN A 28 -6.36 -7.07 -0.36
N PRO A 29 -5.16 -7.30 0.21
CA PRO A 29 -3.92 -7.16 -0.53
C PRO A 29 -3.75 -8.30 -1.54
N THR A 30 -3.19 -7.97 -2.69
CA THR A 30 -2.86 -8.90 -3.76
C THR A 30 -1.36 -8.91 -4.05
N THR A 31 -0.88 -9.89 -4.81
CA THR A 31 0.42 -9.81 -5.48
C THR A 31 0.47 -8.62 -6.43
N TYR A 32 1.68 -8.25 -6.87
CA TYR A 32 1.91 -7.10 -7.73
C TYR A 32 1.19 -7.21 -9.09
N ASP A 33 1.02 -8.45 -9.59
CA ASP A 33 0.25 -8.79 -10.79
C ASP A 33 -1.25 -9.00 -10.52
N GLY A 34 -1.68 -8.95 -9.26
CA GLY A 34 -3.08 -9.06 -8.86
C GLY A 34 -3.64 -10.47 -8.86
N GLU A 35 -2.87 -11.50 -9.21
CA GLU A 35 -3.39 -12.86 -9.41
C GLU A 35 -3.69 -13.58 -8.09
N ILE A 36 -2.97 -13.25 -7.03
CA ILE A 36 -3.04 -13.97 -5.75
C ILE A 36 -3.39 -12.99 -4.64
N GLU A 37 -4.47 -13.28 -3.91
CA GLU A 37 -4.75 -12.62 -2.64
C GLU A 37 -3.75 -13.08 -1.57
N ILE A 38 -3.18 -12.13 -0.82
CA ILE A 38 -2.12 -12.40 0.17
C ILE A 38 -2.50 -11.95 1.57
N SER A 39 -3.80 -11.83 1.88
CA SER A 39 -4.27 -11.34 3.19
C SER A 39 -3.75 -12.17 4.36
N GLU A 40 -3.52 -13.47 4.18
CA GLU A 40 -2.95 -14.33 5.23
C GLU A 40 -1.48 -14.00 5.57
N LEU A 41 -0.77 -13.35 4.63
CA LEU A 41 0.66 -13.03 4.75
C LEU A 41 0.94 -11.53 4.89
N HIS A 42 -0.06 -10.69 4.61
CA HIS A 42 0.07 -9.24 4.64
C HIS A 42 -1.04 -8.60 5.50
N PRO A 43 -0.72 -7.62 6.37
CA PRO A 43 -1.72 -6.92 7.17
C PRO A 43 -2.81 -6.30 6.30
N SER A 44 -4.06 -6.61 6.63
CA SER A 44 -5.24 -6.06 5.98
C SER A 44 -6.45 -6.12 6.91
N THR A 45 -7.52 -5.38 6.61
CA THR A 45 -8.78 -5.51 7.39
C THR A 45 -9.42 -6.89 7.21
N LYS A 46 -9.23 -7.55 6.06
CA LYS A 46 -9.68 -8.93 5.82
C LYS A 46 -8.97 -9.97 6.69
N SER A 47 -7.73 -9.70 7.11
CA SER A 47 -6.91 -10.57 7.95
C SER A 47 -6.70 -10.03 9.38
N ALA A 48 -7.65 -9.22 9.87
CA ALA A 48 -7.60 -8.65 11.21
C ALA A 48 -7.68 -9.70 12.34
N ASP A 49 -8.12 -10.91 12.04
CA ASP A 49 -8.07 -12.05 12.96
C ASP A 49 -6.62 -12.45 13.29
N VAL A 50 -5.74 -12.49 12.28
CA VAL A 50 -4.30 -12.80 12.40
C VAL A 50 -3.50 -11.54 12.76
N PHE A 51 -3.71 -10.44 12.05
CA PHE A 51 -3.00 -9.17 12.27
C PHE A 51 -3.77 -8.30 13.25
N VAL A 52 -3.53 -8.51 14.55
CA VAL A 52 -4.28 -7.88 15.65
C VAL A 52 -4.35 -6.35 15.58
N TYR A 53 -3.34 -5.69 14.99
CA TYR A 53 -3.29 -4.23 14.83
C TYR A 53 -4.32 -3.71 13.81
N MET A 54 -4.80 -4.55 12.89
CA MET A 54 -5.80 -4.18 11.88
C MET A 54 -7.25 -4.21 12.40
N ARG A 55 -7.50 -4.78 13.59
CA ARG A 55 -8.86 -4.97 14.15
C ARG A 55 -9.61 -3.67 14.39
N ASN A 56 -8.90 -2.62 14.78
CA ASN A 56 -9.48 -1.35 15.17
C ASN A 56 -9.17 -0.24 14.14
N VAL A 57 -8.66 -0.61 12.96
CA VAL A 57 -8.36 0.35 11.89
C VAL A 57 -9.68 0.72 11.23
N SER A 58 -10.07 1.99 11.35
CA SER A 58 -11.27 2.52 10.72
C SER A 58 -11.05 2.85 9.24
N GLN A 59 -12.14 3.10 8.51
CA GLN A 59 -12.04 3.54 7.12
C GLN A 59 -11.32 4.89 6.98
N ASP A 60 -11.44 5.78 7.98
CA ASP A 60 -10.72 7.05 7.97
C ASP A 60 -9.23 6.86 8.26
N ASP A 61 -8.85 5.87 9.07
CA ASP A 61 -7.44 5.51 9.26
C ASP A 61 -6.83 4.96 7.96
N LEU A 62 -7.56 4.12 7.22
CA LEU A 62 -7.11 3.64 5.91
C LEU A 62 -6.91 4.78 4.91
N ARG A 63 -7.86 5.73 4.86
CA ARG A 63 -7.73 6.95 4.04
C ARG A 63 -6.52 7.79 4.43
N ASN A 64 -6.27 7.95 5.73
CA ASN A 64 -5.13 8.72 6.22
C ASN A 64 -3.80 8.07 5.84
N VAL A 65 -3.69 6.74 5.96
CA VAL A 65 -2.49 5.99 5.54
C VAL A 65 -2.28 6.09 4.03
N ALA A 66 -3.33 5.86 3.25
CA ALA A 66 -3.27 5.97 1.79
C ALA A 66 -2.88 7.39 1.34
N GLY A 67 -3.51 8.41 1.93
CA GLY A 67 -3.19 9.81 1.66
C GLY A 67 -1.75 10.16 2.04
N TYR A 68 -1.23 9.64 3.15
CA TYR A 68 0.15 9.86 3.55
C TYR A 68 1.15 9.26 2.55
N ILE A 69 0.92 8.02 2.08
CA ILE A 69 1.78 7.37 1.08
C ILE A 69 1.84 8.23 -0.19
N LEU A 70 0.69 8.64 -0.73
CA LEU A 70 0.62 9.46 -1.94
C LEU A 70 1.23 10.85 -1.73
N TYR A 71 1.07 11.44 -0.56
CA TYR A 71 1.68 12.71 -0.22
C TYR A 71 3.21 12.61 -0.22
N GLU A 72 3.79 11.60 0.42
CA GLU A 72 5.24 11.41 0.48
C GLU A 72 5.85 11.11 -0.90
N ILE A 73 5.17 10.35 -1.76
CA ILE A 73 5.58 10.15 -3.15
C ILE A 73 5.72 11.49 -3.88
N ASN A 74 4.79 12.42 -3.67
CA ASN A 74 4.84 13.73 -4.29
C ASN A 74 5.89 14.66 -3.67
N GLN A 75 6.10 14.60 -2.35
CA GLN A 75 7.07 15.47 -1.67
C GLN A 75 8.52 15.01 -1.86
N ARG A 76 8.74 13.70 -2.01
CA ARG A 76 10.06 13.08 -2.05
C ARG A 76 10.16 12.05 -3.18
N PRO A 77 9.90 12.43 -4.44
CA PRO A 77 9.81 11.47 -5.55
C PRO A 77 11.10 10.67 -5.77
N ASP A 78 12.26 11.30 -5.54
CA ASP A 78 13.56 10.66 -5.78
C ASP A 78 14.07 9.82 -4.59
N THR A 79 13.54 10.06 -3.37
CA THR A 79 14.09 9.45 -2.14
C THR A 79 13.11 8.51 -1.44
N TRP A 80 11.80 8.69 -1.65
CA TRP A 80 10.78 7.77 -1.16
C TRP A 80 10.87 6.42 -1.89
N GLY A 81 10.92 5.32 -1.14
CA GLY A 81 11.04 3.97 -1.72
C GLY A 81 12.42 3.61 -2.29
N CYS A 82 13.33 4.56 -2.50
CA CYS A 82 14.69 4.32 -3.00
C CYS A 82 15.60 3.59 -1.97
N GLY A 83 15.25 3.65 -0.69
CA GLY A 83 16.02 3.02 0.38
C GLY A 83 17.41 3.63 0.58
N LYS A 84 18.39 2.81 0.98
CA LYS A 84 19.74 3.29 1.35
C LYS A 84 20.54 3.95 0.23
N VAL A 85 20.12 3.83 -1.03
CA VAL A 85 20.85 4.38 -2.18
C VAL A 85 20.69 5.91 -2.25
N CYS A 86 19.58 6.44 -1.75
CA CYS A 86 19.25 7.87 -1.82
C CYS A 86 19.39 8.62 -0.47
N ASN A 87 20.12 8.04 0.47
CA ASN A 87 20.29 8.56 1.84
C ASN A 87 21.74 8.97 2.13
#